data_AF-A0A9D6QA33-F1
#
_entry.id   AF-A0A9D6QA33-F1
#
_cell.length_a   1.000
_cell.length_b   1.000
_cell.length_c   1.000
_cell.angle_alpha   90.00
_cell.angle_beta   90.00
_cell.angle_gamma   90.00
#
_symmetry.space_group_name_H-M   'P 1'
#
loop_
_entity.id
_entity.type
_entity.pdbx_description
1 polymer ?
#
loop_
_entity_poly.entity_id
_entity_poly.type
_entity_poly.pdbx_seq_one_letter_code
_entity_poly.pdbx_strand_id
1 'polypeptide(L)'
;MNTHFAPRLLAAAALFAGSTAHAALPGFEDYAAASDADLDAMRGGFEFNINGMQLTLAFSLEQLTYVNGELVSSMKLTPLQFGPMAPTPASAVASAPPPADTSPPPQIAQSSTSPTTVTTQVLNNQGVLTLVQNGTGNTFTLPQSLAALNTVIQNTVNNQVIRNLTVMNATLSIQQAAAAMRLGAALNQMSAAGLR
;
A
#
# COMPACT_ATOMS: atom_id res chain seq x y z
N MET A 1 8.51 42.12 -71.41
CA MET A 1 9.69 41.74 -72.22
C MET A 1 10.63 40.93 -71.34
N ASN A 2 10.71 39.63 -71.60
CA ASN A 2 11.87 38.73 -71.59
C ASN A 2 12.99 38.97 -70.55
N THR A 3 13.09 38.12 -69.51
CA THR A 3 13.99 36.93 -69.37
C THR A 3 15.45 37.34 -69.08
N HIS A 4 16.16 36.88 -68.02
CA HIS A 4 16.78 35.55 -67.89
C HIS A 4 17.70 35.43 -66.63
N PHE A 5 17.81 34.20 -66.08
CA PHE A 5 18.91 33.56 -65.32
C PHE A 5 19.12 33.76 -63.79
N ALA A 6 18.81 32.68 -63.04
CA ALA A 6 19.17 32.35 -61.65
C ALA A 6 20.62 31.80 -61.53
N PRO A 7 21.09 31.15 -60.43
CA PRO A 7 20.78 31.22 -58.99
C PRO A 7 22.05 31.40 -58.11
N ARG A 8 21.92 31.80 -56.83
CA ARG A 8 22.92 31.43 -55.80
C ARG A 8 22.22 30.95 -54.53
N LEU A 9 22.19 29.62 -54.43
CA LEU A 9 21.84 28.83 -53.25
C LEU A 9 22.80 29.17 -52.11
N LEU A 10 22.28 29.68 -51.00
CA LEU A 10 22.90 29.49 -49.68
C LEU A 10 21.80 29.05 -48.72
N ALA A 11 21.73 27.74 -48.52
CA ALA A 11 20.89 27.11 -47.52
C ALA A 11 21.58 27.26 -46.15
N ALA A 12 21.01 28.07 -45.26
CA ALA A 12 21.32 28.05 -43.84
C ALA A 12 20.18 27.31 -43.13
N ALA A 13 20.35 26.01 -42.96
CA ALA A 13 19.48 25.20 -42.12
C ALA A 13 19.76 25.54 -40.66
N ALA A 14 18.96 26.44 -40.07
CA ALA A 14 18.93 26.64 -38.63
C ALA A 14 18.21 25.44 -37.99
N LEU A 15 18.99 24.45 -37.58
CA LEU A 15 18.53 23.34 -36.77
C LEU A 15 18.19 23.90 -35.38
N PHE A 16 16.94 24.32 -35.17
CA PHE A 16 16.39 24.55 -33.84
C PHE A 16 16.20 23.18 -33.18
N ALA A 17 17.28 22.63 -32.62
CA ALA A 17 17.21 21.55 -31.66
C ALA A 17 16.56 22.12 -30.39
N GLY A 18 15.24 21.93 -30.27
CA GLY A 18 14.53 22.13 -29.02
C GLY A 18 15.00 21.09 -28.01
N SER A 19 16.09 21.39 -27.32
CA SER A 19 16.48 20.66 -26.11
C SER A 19 15.41 20.92 -25.06
N THR A 20 14.53 19.95 -24.85
CA THR A 20 13.72 19.88 -23.62
C THR A 20 14.68 19.68 -22.47
N ALA A 21 15.10 20.78 -21.85
CA ALA A 21 15.78 20.76 -20.58
C ALA A 21 14.83 20.11 -19.56
N HIS A 22 14.95 18.80 -19.39
CA HIS A 22 14.42 18.12 -18.21
C HIS A 22 15.22 18.71 -17.05
N ALA A 23 14.58 19.55 -16.25
CA ALA A 23 15.13 19.98 -14.97
C ALA A 23 15.28 18.72 -14.12
N ALA A 24 16.46 18.12 -14.15
CA ALA A 24 16.84 17.10 -13.20
C ALA A 24 16.76 17.76 -11.83
N LEU A 25 15.82 17.30 -11.00
CA LEU A 25 15.86 17.62 -9.58
C LEU A 25 17.28 17.27 -9.09
N PRO A 26 17.91 18.11 -8.25
CA PRO A 26 19.23 17.80 -7.74
C PRO A 26 19.21 16.40 -7.15
N GLY A 27 20.03 15.52 -7.70
CA GLY A 27 20.17 14.15 -7.23
C GLY A 27 20.66 14.15 -5.80
N PHE A 28 20.49 13.03 -5.11
CA PHE A 28 20.93 12.88 -3.72
C PHE A 28 22.46 12.78 -3.57
N GLU A 29 23.25 13.28 -4.53
CA GLU A 29 24.70 13.06 -4.59
C GLU A 29 25.47 13.70 -3.43
N ASP A 30 24.94 14.77 -2.83
CA ASP A 30 25.49 15.43 -1.65
C ASP A 30 24.83 14.99 -0.33
N TYR A 31 23.85 14.07 -0.37
CA TYR A 31 23.25 13.54 0.84
C TYR A 31 24.09 12.37 1.35
N ALA A 32 24.71 12.56 2.52
CA ALA A 32 25.26 11.43 3.26
C ALA A 32 24.12 10.48 3.64
N ALA A 33 24.30 9.18 3.34
CA ALA A 33 23.40 8.17 3.87
C ALA A 33 23.37 8.25 5.39
N ALA A 34 22.18 8.20 5.99
CA ALA A 34 22.06 8.07 7.44
C ALA A 34 22.83 6.82 7.89
N SER A 35 23.57 6.93 8.98
CA SER A 35 24.31 5.79 9.51
C SER A 35 23.34 4.69 9.95
N ASP A 36 23.78 3.43 9.98
CA ASP A 36 22.94 2.33 10.46
C ASP A 36 22.43 2.57 11.88
N ALA A 37 23.23 3.21 12.74
CA ALA A 37 22.83 3.59 14.09
C ALA A 37 21.77 4.69 14.10
N ASP A 38 21.88 5.70 13.22
CA ASP A 38 20.85 6.74 13.09
C ASP A 38 19.56 6.15 12.50
N LEU A 39 19.67 5.26 11.53
CA LEU A 39 18.53 4.53 10.98
C LEU A 39 17.88 3.63 12.01
N ASP A 40 18.64 2.96 12.87
CA ASP A 40 18.11 2.13 13.95
C ASP A 40 17.40 2.98 15.02
N ALA A 41 18.01 4.11 15.41
CA ALA A 41 17.41 5.09 16.31
C ALA A 41 16.13 5.73 15.72
N MET A 42 16.13 6.08 14.43
CA MET A 42 14.99 6.65 13.71
C MET A 42 13.89 5.62 13.43
N ARG A 43 14.27 4.36 13.18
CA ARG A 43 13.32 3.25 13.03
C ARG A 43 12.63 2.92 14.33
N GLY A 44 13.21 3.32 15.47
CA GLY A 44 12.60 3.23 16.79
C GLY A 44 12.04 1.83 16.99
N GLY A 45 12.92 0.87 17.27
CA GLY A 45 12.51 -0.52 17.43
C GLY A 45 11.31 -0.65 18.37
N PHE A 46 10.43 -1.60 18.08
CA PHE A 46 9.38 -2.05 18.99
C PHE A 46 9.92 -2.67 20.29
N GLU A 47 11.23 -2.57 20.51
CA GLU A 47 12.02 -3.21 21.53
C GLU A 47 12.55 -2.14 22.47
N PHE A 48 11.86 -1.95 23.60
CA PHE A 48 12.24 -0.99 24.63
C PHE A 48 13.10 -1.69 25.67
N ASN A 49 14.26 -1.14 26.00
CA ASN A 49 15.02 -1.54 27.18
C ASN A 49 14.66 -0.62 28.35
N ILE A 50 13.92 -1.13 29.34
CA ILE A 50 13.53 -0.36 30.53
C ILE A 50 14.20 -1.01 31.73
N ASN A 51 15.15 -0.32 32.38
CA ASN A 51 15.90 -0.85 33.53
C ASN A 51 16.60 -2.20 33.26
N GLY A 52 17.18 -2.37 32.06
CA GLY A 52 17.86 -3.61 31.66
C GLY A 52 16.93 -4.70 31.14
N MET A 53 15.64 -4.43 31.03
CA MET A 53 14.62 -5.39 30.63
C MET A 53 14.16 -5.11 29.20
N GLN A 54 14.34 -6.09 28.31
CA GLN A 54 13.89 -5.98 26.93
C GLN A 54 12.39 -6.24 26.81
N LEU A 55 11.66 -5.30 26.22
CA LEU A 55 10.21 -5.29 26.07
C LEU A 55 9.85 -5.15 24.60
N THR A 56 9.09 -6.09 24.04
CA THR A 56 8.69 -6.03 22.62
C THR A 56 7.21 -5.65 22.48
N LEU A 57 6.91 -4.59 21.72
CA LEU A 57 5.57 -4.08 21.40
C LEU A 57 5.17 -4.42 19.96
N ALA A 58 4.34 -5.44 19.78
CA ALA A 58 3.78 -5.73 18.46
C ALA A 58 2.47 -4.94 18.28
N PHE A 59 2.28 -4.26 17.14
CA PHE A 59 0.97 -3.75 16.75
C PHE A 59 0.54 -4.26 15.39
N SER A 60 -0.77 -4.43 15.22
CA SER A 60 -1.40 -4.62 13.90
C SER A 60 -2.45 -3.55 13.68
N LEU A 61 -2.58 -3.08 12.44
CA LEU A 61 -3.63 -2.17 12.02
C LEU A 61 -4.60 -2.92 11.12
N GLU A 62 -5.90 -2.79 11.38
CA GLU A 62 -6.95 -3.31 10.51
C GLU A 62 -7.87 -2.16 10.10
N GLN A 63 -8.07 -1.99 8.81
CA GLN A 63 -8.98 -1.02 8.23
C GLN A 63 -10.16 -1.74 7.62
N LEU A 64 -11.36 -1.50 8.16
CA LEU A 64 -12.61 -2.09 7.70
C LEU A 64 -13.52 -1.00 7.17
N THR A 65 -14.03 -1.18 5.96
CA THR A 65 -15.01 -0.28 5.36
C THR A 65 -16.35 -0.99 5.26
N TYR A 66 -17.38 -0.41 5.85
CA TYR A 66 -18.75 -0.90 5.79
C TYR A 66 -19.65 0.03 4.97
N VAL A 67 -20.59 -0.54 4.23
CA VAL A 67 -21.70 0.16 3.57
C VAL A 67 -23.00 -0.47 4.06
N ASN A 68 -23.85 0.30 4.73
CA ASN A 68 -25.10 -0.17 5.35
C ASN A 68 -24.94 -1.38 6.30
N GLY A 69 -23.77 -1.52 6.93
CA GLY A 69 -23.45 -2.65 7.81
C GLY A 69 -22.84 -3.86 7.12
N GLU A 70 -22.76 -3.88 5.79
CA GLU A 70 -22.02 -4.90 5.03
C GLU A 70 -20.55 -4.51 4.88
N LEU A 71 -19.63 -5.45 5.12
CA LEU A 71 -18.19 -5.22 4.97
C LEU A 71 -17.81 -5.24 3.48
N VAL A 72 -17.40 -4.10 2.93
CA VAL A 72 -17.10 -3.95 1.49
C VAL A 72 -15.60 -3.94 1.17
N SER A 73 -14.75 -3.63 2.15
CA SER A 73 -13.28 -3.63 2.01
C SER A 73 -12.64 -3.89 3.38
N SER A 74 -11.62 -4.73 3.42
CA SER A 74 -10.79 -4.96 4.62
C SER A 74 -9.32 -4.95 4.22
N MET A 75 -8.50 -4.23 4.99
CA MET A 75 -7.05 -4.25 4.87
C MET A 75 -6.41 -4.48 6.23
N LYS A 76 -5.51 -5.44 6.30
CA LYS A 76 -4.77 -5.78 7.52
C LYS A 76 -3.27 -5.55 7.31
N LEU A 77 -2.72 -4.69 8.14
CA LEU A 77 -1.29 -4.46 8.28
C LEU A 77 -0.79 -5.21 9.52
N THR A 78 -0.13 -6.34 9.30
CA THR A 78 0.61 -7.09 10.33
C THR A 78 1.93 -6.36 10.62
N PRO A 79 2.53 -6.48 11.83
CA PRO A 79 3.84 -5.88 12.11
C PRO A 79 4.80 -6.14 10.95
N LEU A 80 5.35 -5.07 10.38
CA LEU A 80 6.31 -5.15 9.28
C LEU A 80 7.59 -5.79 9.83
N GLN A 81 7.76 -7.08 9.58
CA GLN A 81 9.01 -7.77 9.88
C GLN A 81 10.01 -7.43 8.78
N PHE A 82 10.81 -6.39 8.99
CA PHE A 82 11.89 -6.01 8.08
C PHE A 82 13.06 -6.99 8.24
N GLY A 83 12.92 -8.20 7.67
CA GLY A 83 14.05 -9.09 7.42
C GLY A 83 14.83 -8.63 6.19
N PRO A 84 16.11 -9.02 6.03
CA PRO A 84 16.86 -8.75 4.81
C PRO A 84 16.09 -9.32 3.61
N MET A 85 15.68 -8.43 2.71
CA MET A 85 14.97 -8.78 1.49
C MET A 85 15.92 -9.59 0.60
N ALA A 86 15.74 -10.90 0.55
CA ALA A 86 16.41 -11.73 -0.45
C ALA A 86 15.89 -11.34 -1.85
N PRO A 87 16.76 -11.16 -2.86
CA PRO A 87 16.31 -10.86 -4.21
C PRO A 87 15.62 -12.09 -4.81
N THR A 88 14.30 -12.07 -4.91
CA THR A 88 13.55 -13.09 -5.66
C THR A 88 13.66 -12.77 -7.16
N PRO A 89 14.21 -13.66 -8.00
CA PRO A 89 14.24 -13.45 -9.44
C PRO A 89 12.83 -13.54 -10.04
N ALA A 90 12.49 -12.59 -10.91
CA ALA A 90 11.27 -12.58 -11.69
C ALA A 90 11.30 -13.66 -12.79
N SER A 91 10.32 -14.57 -12.79
CA SER A 91 9.97 -15.49 -13.89
C SER A 91 8.61 -16.11 -13.54
N ALA A 92 7.61 -16.30 -14.40
CA ALA A 92 7.47 -16.14 -15.84
C ALA A 92 5.99 -15.85 -16.14
N VAL A 93 5.73 -15.05 -17.18
CA VAL A 93 4.39 -14.85 -17.76
C VAL A 93 3.98 -16.15 -18.45
N ALA A 94 3.05 -16.89 -17.86
CA ALA A 94 2.38 -18.00 -18.52
C ALA A 94 1.22 -17.44 -19.39
N SER A 95 1.36 -17.64 -20.69
CA SER A 95 0.38 -17.35 -21.74
C SER A 95 -0.95 -18.07 -21.52
N ALA A 96 -2.05 -17.30 -21.48
CA ALA A 96 -3.41 -17.83 -21.48
C ALA A 96 -3.84 -18.28 -22.90
N PRO A 97 -4.59 -19.40 -23.05
CA PRO A 97 -5.25 -19.75 -24.31
C PRO A 97 -6.51 -18.88 -24.55
N PRO A 98 -6.95 -18.69 -25.81
CA PRO A 98 -8.10 -17.85 -26.15
C PRO A 98 -9.43 -18.45 -25.67
N PRO A 99 -10.45 -17.61 -25.37
CA PRO A 99 -11.76 -18.08 -24.92
C PRO A 99 -12.54 -18.73 -26.07
N ALA A 100 -13.05 -19.94 -25.83
CA ALA A 100 -14.02 -20.58 -26.69
C ALA A 100 -15.40 -19.91 -26.53
N ASP A 101 -16.00 -19.55 -27.67
CA ASP A 101 -17.32 -18.98 -27.81
C ASP A 101 -18.41 -20.02 -27.51
N THR A 102 -19.14 -19.83 -26.42
CA THR A 102 -20.46 -20.45 -26.23
C THR A 102 -21.42 -19.41 -25.65
N SER A 103 -22.05 -18.64 -26.53
CA SER A 103 -23.13 -17.71 -26.22
C SER A 103 -24.40 -18.43 -25.70
N PRO A 104 -24.94 -18.11 -24.50
CA PRO A 104 -26.31 -18.45 -24.13
C PRO A 104 -27.33 -17.43 -24.69
N PRO A 105 -28.59 -17.82 -24.95
CA PRO A 105 -29.61 -16.95 -25.56
C PRO A 105 -29.98 -15.74 -24.71
N PRO A 106 -30.54 -14.66 -25.30
CA PRO A 106 -30.82 -13.39 -24.61
C PRO A 106 -31.86 -13.57 -23.51
N GLN A 107 -31.39 -13.56 -22.26
CA GLN A 107 -32.26 -13.39 -21.10
C GLN A 107 -32.57 -11.90 -20.95
N ILE A 108 -33.82 -11.52 -21.21
CA ILE A 108 -34.40 -10.22 -20.82
C ILE A 108 -34.25 -10.06 -19.31
N ALA A 109 -33.20 -9.35 -18.89
CA ALA A 109 -32.95 -9.03 -17.50
C ALA A 109 -34.03 -8.06 -17.00
N GLN A 110 -34.91 -8.56 -16.14
CA GLN A 110 -35.75 -7.70 -15.31
C GLN A 110 -34.82 -6.91 -14.39
N SER A 111 -34.67 -5.62 -14.66
CA SER A 111 -33.95 -4.67 -13.84
C SER A 111 -34.70 -4.46 -12.52
N SER A 112 -34.48 -5.33 -11.55
CA SER A 112 -34.76 -5.07 -10.15
C SER A 112 -33.71 -4.08 -9.63
N THR A 113 -34.10 -2.82 -9.47
CA THR A 113 -33.23 -1.73 -8.98
C THR A 113 -33.05 -1.79 -7.46
N SER A 114 -32.61 -2.92 -6.93
CA SER A 114 -32.00 -2.93 -5.59
C SER A 114 -30.63 -2.26 -5.71
N PRO A 115 -30.26 -1.31 -4.84
CA PRO A 115 -28.93 -0.71 -4.85
C PRO A 115 -27.91 -1.84 -4.67
N THR A 116 -27.19 -2.15 -5.75
CA THR A 116 -26.18 -3.21 -5.74
C THR A 116 -24.86 -2.54 -5.41
N THR A 117 -24.25 -2.95 -4.29
CA THR A 117 -22.87 -2.60 -3.99
C THR A 117 -21.97 -3.58 -4.72
N VAL A 118 -21.14 -3.09 -5.64
CA VAL A 118 -20.17 -3.91 -6.36
C VAL A 118 -18.78 -3.53 -5.88
N THR A 119 -18.03 -4.50 -5.37
CA THR A 119 -16.60 -4.32 -5.05
C THR A 119 -15.76 -4.95 -6.16
N THR A 120 -14.85 -4.16 -6.72
CA THR A 120 -13.89 -4.59 -7.74
C THR A 120 -12.48 -4.29 -7.28
N GLN A 121 -11.55 -5.21 -7.53
CA GLN A 121 -10.13 -5.00 -7.28
C GLN A 121 -9.45 -4.68 -8.60
N VAL A 122 -8.83 -3.50 -8.72
CA VAL A 122 -8.10 -3.09 -9.91
C VAL A 122 -6.60 -3.17 -9.64
N LEU A 123 -5.90 -4.02 -10.40
CA LEU A 123 -4.46 -4.21 -10.31
C LEU A 123 -3.76 -3.37 -11.39
N ASN A 124 -2.69 -2.66 -11.03
CA ASN A 124 -1.79 -2.04 -11.99
C ASN A 124 -0.31 -2.21 -11.57
N ASN A 125 0.62 -1.71 -12.38
CA ASN A 125 2.06 -1.74 -12.11
C ASN A 125 2.51 -0.94 -10.87
N GLN A 126 1.60 -0.24 -10.19
CA GLN A 126 1.87 0.65 -9.05
C GLN A 126 1.18 0.19 -7.76
N GLY A 127 0.28 -0.81 -7.82
CA GLY A 127 -0.43 -1.33 -6.65
C GLY A 127 -1.80 -1.91 -6.96
N VAL A 128 -2.53 -2.17 -5.88
CA VAL A 128 -3.90 -2.68 -5.88
C VAL A 128 -4.84 -1.59 -5.38
N LEU A 129 -5.92 -1.32 -6.12
CA LEU A 129 -7.03 -0.49 -5.67
C LEU A 129 -8.27 -1.33 -5.44
N THR A 130 -8.94 -1.12 -4.31
CA THR A 130 -10.30 -1.62 -4.12
C THR A 130 -11.28 -0.52 -4.49
N LEU A 131 -12.03 -0.71 -5.57
CA LEU A 131 -13.10 0.18 -6.00
C LEU A 131 -14.46 -0.40 -5.58
N VAL A 132 -15.17 0.34 -4.73
CA VAL A 132 -16.53 0.03 -4.29
C VAL A 132 -17.49 0.97 -5.01
N GLN A 133 -18.47 0.42 -5.71
CA GLN A 133 -19.51 1.17 -6.42
C GLN A 133 -20.87 0.84 -5.82
N ASN A 134 -21.45 1.79 -5.09
CA ASN A 134 -22.78 1.68 -4.54
C ASN A 134 -23.77 2.46 -5.40
N GLY A 135 -24.62 1.73 -6.13
CA GLY A 135 -25.57 2.30 -7.10
C GLY A 135 -25.10 2.29 -8.55
N THR A 136 -26.01 2.64 -9.45
CA THR A 136 -25.78 2.67 -10.90
C THR A 136 -25.11 3.99 -11.33
N GLY A 137 -24.46 3.98 -12.48
CA GLY A 137 -23.86 5.20 -13.08
C GLY A 137 -22.56 5.67 -12.44
N ASN A 138 -21.99 4.91 -11.50
CA ASN A 138 -20.66 5.16 -10.96
C ASN A 138 -19.61 4.96 -12.06
N THR A 139 -18.75 5.97 -12.28
CA THR A 139 -17.66 5.92 -13.26
C THR A 139 -16.34 6.22 -12.58
N PHE A 140 -15.42 5.26 -12.55
CA PHE A 140 -14.09 5.43 -11.96
C PHE A 140 -13.03 5.38 -13.04
N THR A 141 -12.27 6.46 -13.16
CA THR A 141 -11.10 6.54 -14.05
C THR A 141 -9.85 6.36 -13.21
N LEU A 142 -8.99 5.41 -13.58
CA LEU A 142 -7.75 5.16 -12.86
C LEU A 142 -6.78 6.33 -13.03
N PRO A 143 -6.30 6.95 -11.94
CA PRO A 143 -5.22 7.94 -12.02
C PRO A 143 -3.90 7.27 -12.40
N GLN A 144 -3.00 8.02 -13.05
CA GLN A 144 -1.67 7.54 -13.48
C GLN A 144 -0.73 7.21 -12.31
N SER A 145 -0.98 7.77 -11.12
CA SER A 145 -0.27 7.49 -9.88
C SER A 145 -1.26 7.09 -8.78
N LEU A 146 -0.94 6.02 -8.06
CA LEU A 146 -1.77 5.41 -7.03
C LEU A 146 -1.21 5.58 -5.61
N ALA A 147 -0.17 6.40 -5.45
CA ALA A 147 0.76 6.35 -4.31
C ALA A 147 0.14 6.55 -2.90
N ALA A 148 -1.16 6.85 -2.78
CA ALA A 148 -1.84 7.02 -1.50
C ALA A 148 -3.28 6.48 -1.45
N LEU A 149 -3.79 5.87 -2.54
CA LEU A 149 -5.17 5.39 -2.59
C LEU A 149 -5.16 3.86 -2.48
N ASN A 150 -5.86 3.33 -1.47
CA ASN A 150 -6.02 1.88 -1.29
C ASN A 150 -7.46 1.45 -1.56
N THR A 151 -8.44 2.25 -1.12
CA THR A 151 -9.87 2.01 -1.35
C THR A 151 -10.53 3.29 -1.86
N VAL A 152 -11.30 3.19 -2.94
CA VAL A 152 -12.14 4.27 -3.46
C VAL A 152 -13.59 3.81 -3.42
N ILE A 153 -14.48 4.66 -2.89
CA ILE A 153 -15.90 4.38 -2.82
C ILE A 153 -16.63 5.42 -3.66
N GLN A 154 -17.44 4.96 -4.61
CA GLN A 154 -18.36 5.77 -5.38
C GLN A 154 -19.76 5.42 -4.94
N ASN A 155 -20.54 6.43 -4.56
CA ASN A 155 -21.90 6.25 -4.10
C ASN A 155 -22.83 7.21 -4.83
N THR A 156 -23.78 6.65 -5.58
CA THR A 156 -24.84 7.40 -6.27
C THR A 156 -26.20 7.22 -5.61
N VAL A 157 -26.28 6.46 -4.51
CA VAL A 157 -27.54 6.20 -3.78
C VAL A 157 -27.64 7.10 -2.55
N ASN A 158 -28.85 7.58 -2.24
CA ASN A 158 -29.11 8.36 -1.04
C ASN A 158 -29.17 7.49 0.24
N ASN A 159 -28.96 8.13 1.39
CA ASN A 159 -29.15 7.53 2.72
C ASN A 159 -28.27 6.30 3.01
N GLN A 160 -27.09 6.24 2.41
CA GLN A 160 -26.14 5.16 2.64
C GLN A 160 -25.26 5.49 3.85
N VAL A 161 -25.07 4.52 4.74
CA VAL A 161 -24.17 4.66 5.89
C VAL A 161 -22.83 4.05 5.53
N ILE A 162 -21.82 4.89 5.28
CA ILE A 162 -20.44 4.46 5.00
C ILE A 162 -19.61 4.65 6.26
N ARG A 163 -18.98 3.57 6.74
CA ARG A 163 -18.15 3.60 7.96
C ARG A 163 -16.76 3.07 7.67
N ASN A 164 -15.75 3.89 7.92
CA ASN A 164 -14.35 3.48 7.90
C ASN A 164 -13.87 3.30 9.34
N LEU A 165 -13.53 2.07 9.71
CA LEU A 165 -13.08 1.70 11.05
C LEU A 165 -11.62 1.28 10.99
N THR A 166 -10.76 1.99 11.71
CA THR A 166 -9.37 1.58 11.95
C THR A 166 -9.26 0.97 13.34
N VAL A 167 -8.89 -0.30 13.41
CA VAL A 167 -8.65 -1.02 14.65
C VAL A 167 -7.15 -1.19 14.82
N MET A 168 -6.62 -0.70 15.93
CA MET A 168 -5.23 -0.93 16.33
C MET A 168 -5.23 -1.97 17.46
N ASN A 169 -4.60 -3.12 17.20
CA ASN A 169 -4.34 -4.11 18.24
C ASN A 169 -2.87 -4.03 18.61
N ALA A 170 -2.56 -3.80 19.89
CA ALA A 170 -1.21 -3.77 20.41
C ALA A 170 -1.03 -4.87 21.45
N THR A 171 0.05 -5.65 21.33
CA THR A 171 0.44 -6.69 22.28
C THR A 171 1.81 -6.37 22.84
N LEU A 172 1.91 -6.37 24.16
CA LEU A 172 3.16 -6.12 24.87
C LEU A 172 3.69 -7.43 25.46
N SER A 173 4.88 -7.87 25.01
CA SER A 173 5.51 -9.09 25.49
C SER A 173 6.51 -8.79 26.60
N ILE A 174 6.18 -9.19 27.83
CA ILE A 174 6.93 -8.87 29.06
C ILE A 174 7.64 -10.13 29.62
N GLN A 175 8.01 -11.08 28.77
CA GLN A 175 8.48 -12.41 29.21
C GLN A 175 9.68 -12.36 30.19
N GLN A 176 10.60 -11.42 30.00
CA GLN A 176 11.77 -11.27 30.88
C GLN A 176 11.42 -10.64 32.24
N ALA A 177 10.47 -9.70 32.32
CA ALA A 177 10.02 -9.18 33.63
C ALA A 177 9.26 -10.25 34.41
N ALA A 178 8.42 -11.02 33.72
CA ALA A 178 7.68 -12.10 34.35
C ALA A 178 8.65 -13.16 34.91
N ALA A 179 9.73 -13.46 34.18
CA ALA A 179 10.80 -14.33 34.67
C ALA A 179 11.50 -13.75 35.91
N ALA A 180 11.83 -12.45 35.91
CA ALA A 180 12.45 -11.78 37.05
C ALA A 180 11.55 -11.76 38.30
N MET A 181 10.24 -11.51 38.16
CA MET A 181 9.29 -11.54 39.27
C MET A 181 9.15 -12.95 39.87
N ARG A 182 9.13 -13.97 39.01
CA ARG A 182 9.09 -15.38 39.45
C ARG A 182 10.37 -15.78 40.18
N LEU A 183 11.52 -15.29 39.74
CA LEU A 183 12.78 -15.51 40.43
C LEU A 183 12.78 -14.84 41.82
N GLY A 184 12.35 -13.58 41.92
CA GLY A 184 12.24 -12.88 43.21
C GLY A 184 11.29 -13.57 44.19
N ALA A 185 10.15 -14.08 43.71
CA ALA A 185 9.21 -14.86 44.51
C ALA A 185 9.82 -16.20 44.97
N ALA A 186 10.55 -16.89 44.09
CA ALA A 186 11.24 -18.15 44.42
C ALA A 186 12.33 -17.94 45.47
N LEU A 187 13.12 -16.86 45.36
CA LEU A 187 14.15 -16.52 46.36
C LEU A 187 13.53 -16.21 47.74
N ASN A 188 12.41 -15.49 47.77
CA ASN A 188 11.68 -15.23 49.02
C ASN A 188 11.03 -16.49 49.62
N GLN A 189 10.56 -17.42 48.78
CA GLN A 189 10.06 -18.71 49.27
C GLN A 189 11.19 -19.59 49.81
N MET A 190 12.39 -19.52 49.20
CA MET A 190 13.55 -20.27 49.64
C MET A 190 14.14 -19.71 50.94
N SER A 191 14.18 -18.39 51.13
CA SER A 191 14.60 -17.79 52.40
C SER A 191 13.62 -18.08 53.54
N ALA A 192 12.32 -18.09 53.26
CA ALA A 192 11.30 -18.45 54.25
C ALA A 192 11.30 -19.95 54.60
N ALA A 193 11.63 -20.84 53.64
CA ALA A 193 11.73 -22.28 53.89
C ALA A 193 13.04 -22.70 54.58
N GLY A 194 14.14 -21.97 54.38
CA GLY A 194 15.45 -22.26 54.96
C GLY A 194 15.63 -21.87 56.44
N LEU A 195 14.63 -21.20 57.04
CA LEU A 195 14.63 -20.82 58.47
C LEU A 195 13.83 -21.80 59.36
N ARG A 196 13.48 -22.99 58.87
CA ARG A 196 12.83 -24.05 59.65
C ARG A 196 13.74 -25.25 59.89
#